data_AF-A0A4P1RZU2-F1
#
_entry.id   AF-A0A4P1RZU2-F1
#
_cell.length_a   1.000
_cell.length_b   1.000
_cell.length_c   1.000
_cell.angle_alpha   90.00
_cell.angle_beta   90.00
_cell.angle_gamma   90.00
#
_symmetry.space_group_name_H-M   'P 1'
#
loop_
_entity.id
_entity.type
_entity.pdbx_description
1 polymer ?
#
loop_
_entity_poly.entity_id
_entity_poly.type
_entity_poly.pdbx_seq_one_letter_code
_entity_poly.pdbx_strand_id
1 'polypeptide(L)' 'MKLTLSEQLLLLALKDEKGTVVSKAGIALDFGLAGALLLEMTVSGRINIRDGKLIVQNATPSGDPLIDEVLA' A
#
# COMPACT_ATOMS: atom_id res chain seq x y z
N MET A 1 -1.80 16.05 -7.97
CA MET A 1 -1.31 15.05 -7.02
C MET A 1 -2.05 13.75 -7.31
N LYS A 2 -1.36 12.63 -7.53
CA LYS A 2 -1.98 11.33 -7.84
C LYS A 2 -1.96 10.51 -6.55
N LEU A 3 -3.11 9.97 -6.17
CA LEU A 3 -3.24 9.13 -4.97
C LEU A 3 -2.56 7.78 -5.18
N THR A 4 -1.94 7.25 -4.13
CA THR A 4 -1.45 5.87 -4.08
C THR A 4 -2.61 4.87 -4.08
N LEU A 5 -2.34 3.61 -4.38
CA LEU A 5 -3.38 2.58 -4.31
C LEU A 5 -3.92 2.42 -2.88
N SER A 6 -3.02 2.50 -1.89
CA SER A 6 -3.34 2.44 -0.46
C SER A 6 -4.29 3.56 -0.05
N GLU A 7 -4.03 4.79 -0.49
CA GLU A 7 -4.88 5.95 -0.21
C GLU A 7 -6.25 5.83 -0.89
N GLN A 8 -6.30 5.34 -2.13
CA GLN A 8 -7.57 5.10 -2.83
C GLN A 8 -8.43 4.05 -2.14
N LEU A 9 -7.80 2.96 -1.67
CA LEU A 9 -8.49 1.92 -0.92
C LEU A 9 -8.98 2.45 0.43
N LEU A 10 -8.18 3.26 1.13
CA LEU A 10 -8.58 3.89 2.38
C LEU A 10 -9.80 4.78 2.15
N LEU A 11 -9.78 5.66 1.14
CA LEU A 11 -10.91 6.54 0.82
C LEU A 11 -12.19 5.74 0.56
N LEU A 12 -12.10 4.61 -0.15
CA LEU A 12 -13.24 3.73 -0.39
C LEU A 12 -13.81 3.11 0.89
N ALA A 13 -12.96 2.92 1.92
CA ALA A 13 -13.36 2.34 3.19
C ALA A 13 -13.92 3.37 4.19
N LEU A 14 -13.83 4.67 3.91
CA LEU A 14 -14.32 5.73 4.79
C LEU A 14 -15.79 6.06 4.52
N LYS A 15 -16.49 6.46 5.58
CA LYS A 15 -17.78 7.14 5.48
C LYS A 15 -17.57 8.63 5.21
N ASP A 16 -18.13 9.14 4.12
CA ASP A 16 -17.97 10.53 3.66
C ASP A 16 -18.22 11.57 4.76
N GLU A 17 -19.28 11.39 5.56
CA GLU A 17 -19.72 12.37 6.56
C GLU A 17 -18.84 12.42 7.81
N LYS A 18 -18.30 11.27 8.23
CA LYS A 18 -17.62 11.12 9.53
C LYS A 18 -16.13 10.85 9.42
N GLY A 19 -15.63 10.51 8.23
CA GLY A 19 -14.25 10.06 8.03
C GLY A 19 -13.91 8.79 8.82
N THR A 20 -14.92 7.99 9.18
CA THR A 20 -14.74 6.75 9.94
C THR A 20 -14.77 5.54 9.02
N VAL A 21 -14.00 4.51 9.36
CA VAL A 21 -14.00 3.26 8.59
C VAL A 21 -15.36 2.57 8.70
N VAL A 22 -15.86 2.06 7.58
CA VAL A 22 -17.08 1.22 7.57
C VAL A 22 -16.84 -0.04 8.39
N SER A 23 -17.75 -0.37 9.31
CA SER A 23 -17.53 -1.48 10.27
C SER A 23 -17.26 -2.83 9.61
N LYS A 24 -17.73 -3.05 8.37
CA LYS A 24 -17.47 -4.26 7.59
C LYS A 24 -16.04 -4.37 7.06
N ALA A 25 -15.32 -3.26 6.93
CA ALA A 25 -13.95 -3.21 6.42
C ALA A 25 -12.90 -3.35 7.52
N GLY A 26 -13.24 -3.14 8.80
CA GLY A 26 -12.27 -2.94 9.89
C GLY A 26 -11.09 -3.92 9.90
N ILE A 27 -11.34 -5.23 10.00
CA ILE A 27 -10.27 -6.23 10.05
C ILE A 27 -9.57 -6.41 8.69
N ALA A 28 -10.32 -6.33 7.59
CA ALA A 28 -9.79 -6.58 6.25
C ALA A 28 -8.99 -5.39 5.70
N LEU A 29 -9.22 -4.18 6.21
CA LEU A 29 -8.63 -2.95 5.70
C LEU A 29 -7.13 -2.94 5.91
N ASP A 30 -6.63 -3.31 7.09
CA ASP A 30 -5.19 -3.33 7.37
C ASP A 30 -4.44 -4.24 6.40
N PHE A 31 -4.96 -5.44 6.15
CA PHE A 31 -4.40 -6.37 5.15
C PHE A 31 -4.53 -5.83 3.72
N GLY A 32 -5.65 -5.19 3.41
CA GLY A 32 -5.87 -4.55 2.11
C GLY A 32 -4.89 -3.43 1.84
N LEU A 33 -4.59 -2.58 2.83
CA LEU A 33 -3.63 -1.49 2.73
C LEU A 33 -2.20 -2.04 2.57
N ALA A 34 -1.82 -3.05 3.35
CA ALA A 34 -0.53 -3.71 3.18
C ALA A 34 -0.39 -4.35 1.79
N GLY A 35 -1.43 -5.02 1.31
CA GLY A 35 -1.46 -5.62 -0.03
C GLY A 35 -1.39 -4.57 -1.15
N ALA A 36 -2.07 -3.43 -0.99
CA ALA A 36 -2.01 -2.32 -1.93
C ALA A 36 -0.58 -1.76 -2.04
N LEU A 37 0.10 -1.58 -0.90
CA LEU A 37 1.48 -1.10 -0.86
C LEU A 37 2.45 -2.09 -1.54
N LEU A 38 2.29 -3.39 -1.27
CA LEU A 38 3.08 -4.44 -1.94
C LEU A 38 2.85 -4.45 -3.46
N LEU A 39 1.59 -4.31 -3.89
CA LEU A 39 1.25 -4.26 -5.32
C LEU A 39 1.87 -3.03 -6.00
N GLU A 40 1.83 -1.88 -5.35
CA GLU A 40 2.39 -0.64 -5.89
C GLU A 40 3.93 -0.71 -6.03
N MET A 41 4.61 -1.27 -5.02
CA MET A 41 6.05 -1.57 -5.11
C MET A 41 6.37 -2.61 -6.20
N THR A 42 5.49 -3.58 -6.44
CA THR A 42 5.67 -4.59 -7.49
C THR A 42 5.52 -3.96 -8.88
N VAL A 43 4.46 -3.17 -9.09
CA VAL A 43 4.18 -2.49 -10.37
C VAL A 43 5.24 -1.44 -10.69
N SER A 44 5.82 -0.79 -9.67
CA SER A 44 6.94 0.15 -9.83
C SER A 44 8.31 -0.52 -9.95
N GLY A 45 8.39 -1.85 -9.93
CA GLY A 45 9.63 -2.60 -10.11
C GLY A 45 10.61 -2.50 -8.93
N ARG A 46 10.10 -2.17 -7.73
CA ARG A 46 10.91 -2.03 -6.49
C ARG A 46 11.07 -3.35 -5.77
N ILE A 47 10.05 -4.20 -5.82
CA ILE A 47 10.09 -5.56 -5.27
C ILE A 47 9.67 -6.58 -6.33
N ASN A 48 10.03 -7.83 -6.11
CA ASN A 48 9.57 -8.96 -6.91
C ASN A 48 9.54 -10.24 -6.07
N ILE A 49 8.95 -11.31 -6.61
CA ILE A 49 8.93 -12.62 -5.98
C ILE A 49 9.93 -13.52 -6.71
N ARG A 50 10.86 -14.13 -5.96
CA ARG A 50 11.75 -15.18 -6.43
C ARG A 50 11.76 -16.32 -5.42
N ASP A 51 11.60 -17.56 -5.91
CA ASP A 51 11.60 -18.77 -5.08
C ASP A 51 10.62 -18.70 -3.90
N GLY A 52 9.44 -18.10 -4.13
CA GLY A 52 8.41 -17.92 -3.10
C GLY A 52 8.72 -16.86 -2.05
N LYS A 53 9.78 -16.08 -2.22
CA LYS A 53 10.19 -15.00 -1.31
C LYS A 53 10.12 -13.64 -2.00
N LEU A 54 9.77 -12.62 -1.24
CA LEU A 54 9.90 -11.24 -1.68
C LEU A 54 11.38 -10.84 -1.69
N ILE A 55 11.79 -10.19 -2.78
CA ILE A 55 13.12 -9.63 -2.95
C ILE A 55 13.01 -8.14 -3.28
N VAL A 56 13.89 -7.34 -2.70
CA VAL A 56 14.05 -5.93 -3.08
C VAL A 56 14.90 -5.85 -4.34
N GLN A 57 14.37 -5.23 -5.38
CA GLN A 57 15.06 -4.98 -6.65
C GLN A 57 15.64 -3.57 -6.73
N ASN A 58 14.94 -2.59 -6.16
CA ASN A 58 15.33 -1.18 -6.20
C ASN A 58 14.91 -0.45 -4.93
N ALA A 59 15.90 -0.09 -4.10
CA ALA A 59 15.73 0.67 -2.86
C ALA A 59 16.05 2.17 -3.02
N THR A 60 16.16 2.68 -4.25
CA THR A 60 16.38 4.11 -4.48
C THR A 60 15.19 4.91 -3.94
N PRO A 61 15.38 6.03 -3.21
CA PRO A 61 14.28 6.81 -2.67
C PRO A 61 13.21 7.11 -3.72
N SER A 62 11.98 6.79 -3.38
CA SER A 62 10.79 6.97 -4.21
C SER A 62 10.18 8.36 -4.09
N GLY A 63 10.47 9.05 -2.98
CA GLY A 63 9.80 10.29 -2.59
C GLY A 63 8.46 10.05 -1.90
N ASP A 64 8.01 8.80 -1.78
CA ASP A 64 6.91 8.38 -0.93
C ASP A 64 7.50 7.89 0.41
N PRO A 65 7.25 8.59 1.53
CA PRO A 65 7.82 8.24 2.82
C PRO A 65 7.47 6.83 3.28
N LEU A 66 6.28 6.31 2.94
CA LEU A 66 5.83 5.00 3.37
C LEU A 66 6.53 3.89 2.57
N ILE A 67 6.69 4.07 1.26
CA ILE A 67 7.47 3.15 0.42
C ILE A 67 8.93 3.16 0.85
N ASP A 68 9.48 4.34 1.14
CA ASP A 68 10.89 4.49 1.54
C ASP A 68 11.14 3.90 2.93
N GLU A 69 10.20 4.00 3.87
CA GLU A 69 10.25 3.33 5.17
C GLU A 69 10.22 1.81 5.04
N VAL A 70 9.37 1.26 4.17
CA VAL A 70 9.25 -0.20 3.97
C VAL A 70 10.46 -0.80 3.27
N LEU A 71 11.19 -0.01 2.47
CA LEU A 71 12.38 -0.45 1.75
C LEU A 71 13.70 -0.25 2.51
N ALA A 72 13.68 0.45 3.65
CA ALA A 72 14.85 0.72 4.50
C ALA A 72 15.28 -0.50 5.33
#